data_AF-A0A428XQY0-F1
#
_entry.id   AF-A0A428XQY0-F1
#
_cell.length_a   1.000
_cell.length_b   1.000
_cell.length_c   1.000
_cell.angle_alpha   90.00
_cell.angle_beta   90.00
_cell.angle_gamma   90.00
#
_symmetry.space_group_name_H-M   'P 1'
#
loop_
_entity.id
_entity.type
_entity.pdbx_description
1 polymer ?
#
loop_
_entity_poly.entity_id
_entity_poly.type
_entity_poly.pdbx_seq_one_letter_code
_entity_poly.pdbx_strand_id
1 'polypeptide(L)'
;MFLADTSAYTVARRSSAAEARLRALAADGVLATFVTVDLELGYSARDPSEHQGVFRTRRQLVQLASIDEIAMRAREVQALMATRSQHRAAGVMDLLTAAAAEHYGASVLHYDADFDHIAAVTGQSVAWVAPRGSVS
;
A
#
# COMPACT_ATOMS: atom_id res chain seq x y z
N MET A 1 -8.17 5.23 8.93
CA MET A 1 -7.23 4.11 8.86
C MET A 1 -6.43 4.23 7.57
N PHE A 2 -5.16 3.82 7.56
CA PHE A 2 -4.28 3.87 6.39
C PHE A 2 -3.68 2.50 6.11
N LEU A 3 -3.73 2.04 4.86
CA LEU A 3 -2.94 0.91 4.39
C LEU A 3 -1.69 1.47 3.71
N ALA A 4 -0.53 1.31 4.33
CA ALA A 4 0.71 1.81 3.74
C ALA A 4 1.28 0.81 2.74
N ASP A 5 1.51 1.30 1.53
CA ASP A 5 2.13 0.56 0.44
C ASP A 5 3.65 0.41 0.63
N THR A 6 4.26 -0.56 -0.04
CA THR A 6 5.71 -0.81 -0.06
C THR A 6 6.52 0.43 -0.47
N SER A 7 6.02 1.23 -1.41
CA SER A 7 6.66 2.50 -1.83
C SER A 7 6.80 3.49 -0.66
N ALA A 8 5.81 3.55 0.25
CA ALA A 8 5.87 4.45 1.41
C ALA A 8 6.98 4.05 2.39
N TYR A 9 7.16 2.74 2.63
CA TYR A 9 8.26 2.24 3.46
C TYR A 9 9.61 2.46 2.81
N THR A 10 9.70 2.28 1.48
CA THR A 10 10.94 2.52 0.73
C THR A 10 11.40 3.97 0.87
N VAL A 11 10.46 4.92 0.77
CA VAL A 11 10.73 6.35 0.95
C VAL A 11 11.07 6.71 2.41
N ALA A 12 10.41 6.09 3.38
CA ALA A 12 10.70 6.31 4.80
C ALA A 12 12.15 5.99 5.18
N ARG A 13 12.84 5.12 4.44
CA ARG A 13 14.28 4.85 4.64
C ARG A 13 15.18 6.04 4.28
N ARG A 14 14.66 7.02 3.52
CA ARG A 14 15.41 8.17 2.99
C ARG A 14 14.86 9.52 3.46
N SER A 15 13.67 9.54 4.05
CA SER A 15 12.99 10.76 4.49
C SER A 15 12.49 10.60 5.92
N SER A 16 13.11 11.36 6.83
CA SER A 16 12.72 11.41 8.24
C SER A 16 11.27 11.88 8.44
N ALA A 17 10.77 12.75 7.57
CA ALA A 17 9.38 13.19 7.60
C ALA A 17 8.41 12.05 7.25
N ALA A 18 8.72 11.26 6.22
CA ALA A 18 7.91 10.09 5.86
C ALA A 18 7.97 9.01 6.95
N GLU A 19 9.16 8.77 7.50
CA GLU A 19 9.35 7.85 8.64
C GLU A 19 8.52 8.29 9.86
N ALA A 20 8.61 9.56 10.24
CA ALA A 20 7.87 10.12 11.38
C ALA A 20 6.36 9.98 11.18
N ARG A 21 5.87 10.21 9.96
CA ARG A 21 4.45 10.03 9.63
C ARG A 21 4.00 8.58 9.79
N LEU A 22 4.76 7.62 9.28
CA LEU A 22 4.43 6.19 9.48
C LEU A 22 4.44 5.80 10.95
N ARG A 23 5.45 6.27 11.71
CA ARG A 23 5.54 6.01 13.15
C ARG A 23 4.35 6.59 13.92
N ALA A 24 3.92 7.82 13.59
CA ALA A 24 2.77 8.44 14.23
C ALA A 24 1.49 7.64 13.97
N LEU A 25 1.22 7.28 12.71
CA LEU A 25 0.04 6.47 12.36
C LEU A 25 0.04 5.09 13.02
N ALA A 26 1.23 4.48 13.18
CA ALA A 26 1.38 3.22 13.90
C ALA A 26 1.12 3.38 15.40
N ALA A 27 1.66 4.44 16.03
CA ALA A 27 1.44 4.75 17.43
C ALA A 27 -0.04 5.05 17.75
N ASP A 28 -0.74 5.69 16.81
CA ASP A 28 -2.18 5.97 16.91
C ASP A 28 -3.06 4.73 16.63
N GLY A 29 -2.46 3.58 16.27
CA GLY A 29 -3.20 2.35 15.99
C GLY A 29 -4.02 2.38 14.71
N VAL A 30 -3.72 3.29 13.79
CA VAL A 30 -4.48 3.50 12.54
C VAL A 30 -3.71 3.11 11.28
N LEU A 31 -2.48 2.61 11.42
CA LEU A 31 -1.69 2.04 10.34
C LEU A 31 -1.96 0.54 10.20
N ALA A 32 -2.40 0.16 9.01
CA ALA A 32 -2.70 -1.21 8.63
C ALA A 32 -1.64 -1.80 7.69
N THR A 33 -1.62 -3.12 7.61
CA THR A 33 -0.83 -3.91 6.67
C THR A 33 -1.72 -4.93 5.97
N PHE A 34 -1.26 -5.41 4.82
CA PHE A 34 -1.95 -6.41 4.02
C PHE A 34 -0.94 -7.37 3.41
N VAL A 35 -1.42 -8.56 3.02
CA VAL A 35 -0.56 -9.67 2.56
C VAL A 35 0.33 -9.29 1.38
N THR A 36 -0.14 -8.43 0.48
CA THR A 36 0.66 -7.95 -0.66
C THR A 36 1.90 -7.17 -0.20
N VAL A 37 1.71 -6.20 0.68
CA VAL A 37 2.77 -5.36 1.25
C VAL A 37 3.74 -6.21 2.09
N ASP A 38 3.22 -7.13 2.89
CA ASP A 38 4.04 -8.01 3.73
C ASP A 38 4.97 -8.90 2.88
N LEU A 39 4.45 -9.43 1.77
CA LEU A 39 5.22 -10.27 0.85
C LEU A 39 6.28 -9.47 0.08
N GLU A 40 5.97 -8.26 -0.37
CA GLU A 40 6.92 -7.40 -1.08
C GLU A 40 8.08 -6.93 -0.18
N LEU A 41 7.76 -6.53 1.06
CA LEU A 41 8.78 -6.18 2.05
C LEU A 41 9.61 -7.41 2.45
N GLY A 42 8.98 -8.57 2.59
CA GLY A 42 9.66 -9.85 2.84
C GLY A 42 10.60 -10.25 1.71
N TYR A 43 10.16 -10.10 0.45
CA TYR A 43 10.99 -10.35 -0.74
C TYR A 43 12.22 -9.45 -0.81
N SER A 44 12.09 -8.22 -0.31
CA SER A 44 13.18 -7.23 -0.28
C SER A 44 14.22 -7.48 0.84
N ALA A 45 13.96 -8.41 1.76
CA ALA A 45 14.90 -8.76 2.83
C ALA A 45 16.13 -9.48 2.27
N ARG A 46 17.33 -9.13 2.76
CA ARG A 46 18.60 -9.66 2.24
C ARG A 46 19.02 -10.97 2.89
N ASP A 47 18.45 -11.29 4.04
CA ASP A 47 18.76 -12.48 4.81
C ASP A 47 17.58 -12.89 5.71
N PRO A 48 17.61 -14.10 6.32
CA PRO A 48 16.53 -14.58 7.18
C PRO A 48 16.26 -13.70 8.42
N SER A 49 17.27 -12.99 8.95
CA SER A 49 17.10 -12.11 10.11
C SER A 49 16.32 -10.85 9.73
N GLU A 50 16.66 -10.24 8.59
CA GLU A 50 15.91 -9.12 8.02
C GLU A 50 14.46 -9.51 7.73
N HIS A 51 14.26 -10.68 7.11
CA HIS A 51 12.93 -11.20 6.82
C HIS A 51 12.10 -11.36 8.11
N GLN A 52 12.65 -12.00 9.14
CA GLN A 52 11.98 -12.10 10.44
C GLN A 52 11.70 -10.73 11.08
N GLY A 53 12.60 -9.77 10.91
CA GLY A 53 12.43 -8.38 11.36
C GLY A 53 11.21 -7.71 10.73
N VAL A 54 11.00 -7.88 9.42
CA VAL A 54 9.81 -7.40 8.70
C VAL A 54 8.57 -7.99 9.36
N PHE A 55 8.45 -9.31 9.43
CA PHE A 55 7.27 -9.99 10.00
C PHE A 55 6.96 -9.57 11.45
N ARG A 56 8.00 -9.44 12.30
CA ARG A 56 7.81 -8.96 13.69
C ARG A 56 7.21 -7.57 13.74
N THR A 57 7.69 -6.66 12.89
CA THR A 57 7.18 -5.29 12.81
C THR A 57 5.74 -5.27 12.26
N ARG A 58 5.45 -6.06 11.22
CA ARG A 58 4.13 -6.10 10.57
C ARG A 58 3.03 -6.60 11.51
N ARG A 59 3.33 -7.60 12.35
CA ARG A 59 2.39 -8.16 13.35
C ARG A 59 1.88 -7.16 14.39
N GLN A 60 2.54 -6.00 14.52
CA GLN A 60 2.14 -4.95 15.45
C GLN A 60 1.12 -3.97 14.83
N LEU A 61 0.86 -4.08 13.52
CA LEU A 61 -0.07 -3.21 12.79
C LEU A 61 -1.47 -3.82 12.70
N VAL A 62 -2.45 -3.03 12.29
CA VAL A 62 -3.80 -3.50 11.99
C VAL A 62 -3.73 -4.48 10.80
N GLN A 63 -4.18 -5.72 10.99
CA GLN A 63 -4.14 -6.75 9.96
C GLN A 63 -5.44 -6.69 9.14
N LEU A 64 -5.34 -6.41 7.84
CA LEU A 64 -6.48 -6.54 6.92
C LEU A 64 -6.55 -7.99 6.42
N ALA A 65 -7.72 -8.63 6.53
CA ALA A 65 -7.87 -10.01 6.10
C ALA A 65 -8.00 -10.10 4.57
N SER A 66 -7.33 -11.10 3.97
CA SER A 66 -7.51 -11.43 2.56
C SER A 66 -8.78 -12.28 2.41
N ILE A 67 -9.75 -11.73 1.68
CA ILE A 67 -11.02 -12.38 1.36
C ILE A 67 -11.26 -12.34 -0.14
N ASP A 68 -12.13 -13.20 -0.66
CA ASP A 68 -12.34 -13.37 -2.10
C ASP A 68 -12.85 -12.07 -2.77
N GLU A 69 -13.61 -11.26 -2.04
CA GLU A 69 -14.12 -9.96 -2.50
C GLU A 69 -13.02 -9.00 -2.92
N ILE A 70 -11.85 -9.07 -2.29
CA ILE A 70 -10.70 -8.23 -2.65
C ILE A 70 -10.17 -8.62 -4.03
N ALA A 71 -10.04 -9.92 -4.30
CA ALA A 71 -9.58 -10.41 -5.59
C ALA A 71 -10.60 -10.15 -6.70
N MET A 72 -11.89 -10.28 -6.41
CA MET A 72 -12.96 -9.91 -7.35
C MET A 72 -12.90 -8.41 -7.67
N ARG A 73 -12.80 -7.57 -6.64
CA ARG A 73 -12.73 -6.12 -6.80
C ARG A 73 -11.50 -5.67 -7.59
N ALA A 74 -10.33 -6.26 -7.34
CA ALA A 74 -9.11 -5.93 -8.10
C ALA A 74 -9.28 -6.20 -9.62
N ARG A 75 -9.97 -7.28 -10.01
CA ARG A 75 -10.28 -7.57 -11.42
C ARG A 75 -11.24 -6.54 -12.02
N GLU A 76 -12.26 -6.13 -11.27
CA GLU A 76 -13.19 -5.08 -11.69
C GLU A 76 -12.47 -3.76 -11.92
N VAL A 77 -11.61 -3.35 -10.97
CA VAL A 77 -10.81 -2.13 -11.08
C VAL A 77 -9.91 -2.17 -12.32
N GLN A 78 -9.22 -3.29 -12.57
CA GLN A 78 -8.42 -3.44 -13.78
C GLN A 78 -9.26 -3.34 -15.05
N ALA A 79 -10.46 -3.94 -15.07
CA ALA A 79 -11.38 -3.83 -16.20
C ALA A 79 -11.85 -2.38 -16.41
N LEU A 80 -12.15 -1.64 -15.33
CA LEU A 80 -12.46 -0.21 -15.41
C LEU A 80 -11.29 0.60 -15.97
N MET A 81 -10.07 0.34 -15.52
CA MET A 81 -8.87 0.96 -16.10
C MET A 81 -8.69 0.59 -17.58
N ALA A 82 -9.05 -0.62 -17.99
CA ALA A 82 -8.98 -1.06 -19.39
C ALA A 82 -9.90 -0.23 -20.30
N THR A 83 -11.08 0.17 -19.83
CA THR A 83 -11.98 1.06 -20.59
C THR A 83 -11.36 2.43 -20.92
N ARG A 84 -10.31 2.82 -20.20
CA ARG A 84 -9.54 4.04 -20.40
C ARG A 84 -8.15 3.79 -20.99
N SER A 85 -7.86 2.59 -21.48
CA SER A 85 -6.54 2.15 -21.95
C SER A 85 -5.44 2.24 -20.87
N GLN A 86 -5.81 2.17 -19.60
CA GLN A 86 -4.93 2.32 -18.43
C GLN A 86 -4.70 1.00 -17.66
N HIS A 87 -5.13 -0.16 -18.17
CA HIS A 87 -4.99 -1.44 -17.48
C HIS A 87 -3.54 -1.89 -17.18
N ARG A 88 -2.53 -1.22 -17.74
CA ARG A 88 -1.09 -1.43 -17.49
C ARG A 88 -0.44 -0.30 -16.69
N ALA A 89 -1.24 0.68 -16.24
CA ALA A 89 -0.77 1.84 -15.48
C ALA A 89 -0.79 1.61 -13.96
N ALA A 90 -1.03 0.37 -13.52
CA ALA A 90 -0.91 -0.06 -12.15
C ALA A 90 -0.38 -1.50 -12.08
N GLY A 91 0.49 -1.78 -11.11
CA GLY A 91 0.94 -3.13 -10.80
C GLY A 91 -0.21 -4.04 -10.34
N VAL A 92 -0.06 -5.35 -10.56
CA VAL A 92 -1.05 -6.35 -10.13
C VAL A 92 -1.18 -6.37 -8.60
N MET A 93 -0.07 -6.18 -7.88
CA MET A 93 -0.07 -6.09 -6.42
C MET A 93 -0.73 -4.79 -5.93
N ASP A 94 -0.51 -3.67 -6.62
CA ASP A 94 -1.15 -2.38 -6.30
C ASP A 94 -2.67 -2.46 -6.43
N LEU A 95 -3.17 -3.17 -7.44
CA LEU A 95 -4.62 -3.40 -7.60
C LEU A 95 -5.21 -4.16 -6.40
N LEU A 96 -4.53 -5.20 -5.91
CA LEU A 96 -4.96 -5.95 -4.72
C LEU A 96 -4.86 -5.12 -3.44
N THR A 97 -3.76 -4.37 -3.27
CA THR A 97 -3.56 -3.45 -2.15
C THR A 97 -4.65 -2.38 -2.13
N ALA A 98 -4.94 -1.76 -3.27
CA ALA A 98 -5.97 -0.73 -3.40
C ALA A 98 -7.37 -1.30 -3.16
N ALA A 99 -7.68 -2.49 -3.68
CA ALA A 99 -8.97 -3.15 -3.44
C ALA A 99 -9.15 -3.51 -1.96
N ALA A 100 -8.09 -3.95 -1.27
CA ALA A 100 -8.14 -4.19 0.17
C ALA A 100 -8.40 -2.88 0.94
N ALA A 101 -7.68 -1.81 0.61
CA ALA A 101 -7.90 -0.51 1.24
C ALA A 101 -9.33 0.00 1.03
N GLU A 102 -9.86 -0.09 -0.18
CA GLU A 102 -11.24 0.27 -0.52
C GLU A 102 -12.24 -0.55 0.30
N HIS A 103 -12.09 -1.87 0.33
CA HIS A 103 -12.98 -2.78 1.07
C HIS A 103 -13.07 -2.44 2.57
N TYR A 104 -11.94 -2.15 3.21
CA TYR A 104 -11.88 -1.84 4.64
C TYR A 104 -12.04 -0.34 4.96
N GLY A 105 -12.36 0.50 3.97
CA GLY A 105 -12.50 1.95 4.18
C GLY A 105 -11.21 2.65 4.63
N ALA A 106 -10.04 2.10 4.24
CA ALA A 106 -8.74 2.70 4.51
C ALA A 106 -8.29 3.58 3.33
N SER A 107 -7.53 4.63 3.63
CA SER A 107 -6.79 5.36 2.62
C SER A 107 -5.50 4.61 2.28
N VAL A 108 -5.14 4.48 1.00
CA VAL A 108 -3.80 3.98 0.65
C VAL A 108 -2.77 5.08 0.94
N LEU A 109 -1.76 4.79 1.74
CA LEU A 109 -0.63 5.69 1.98
C LEU A 109 0.56 5.23 1.12
N HIS A 110 0.93 6.01 0.11
CA HIS A 110 1.85 5.56 -0.94
C HIS A 110 2.90 6.62 -1.31
N TYR A 111 3.85 6.24 -2.15
CA TYR A 111 4.70 7.15 -2.92
C TYR A 111 4.83 6.67 -4.38
N ASP A 112 3.76 6.07 -4.90
CA ASP A 112 3.67 5.57 -6.28
C ASP A 112 2.50 6.22 -7.01
N ALA A 113 2.70 6.65 -8.26
CA ALA A 113 1.64 7.27 -9.06
C ALA A 113 0.57 6.27 -9.53
N ASP A 114 0.85 4.96 -9.47
CA ASP A 114 -0.10 3.90 -9.84
C ASP A 114 -1.39 4.01 -9.00
N PHE A 115 -1.29 4.39 -7.73
CA PHE A 115 -2.47 4.61 -6.87
C PHE A 115 -3.29 5.85 -7.26
N ASP A 116 -2.69 6.87 -7.86
CA ASP A 116 -3.44 7.99 -8.43
C ASP A 116 -4.28 7.51 -9.64
N HIS A 117 -3.72 6.62 -10.46
CA HIS A 117 -4.44 6.02 -11.60
C HIS A 117 -5.59 5.12 -11.16
N ILE A 118 -5.39 4.32 -10.11
CA ILE A 118 -6.45 3.50 -9.50
C ILE A 118 -7.55 4.41 -8.92
N ALA A 119 -7.17 5.42 -8.11
CA ALA A 119 -8.12 6.34 -7.51
C ALA A 119 -8.96 7.12 -8.54
N ALA A 120 -8.41 7.39 -9.73
CA ALA A 120 -9.14 8.03 -10.81
C ALA A 120 -10.31 7.19 -11.35
N VAL A 121 -10.28 5.85 -11.23
CA VAL A 121 -11.39 4.97 -11.63
C VAL A 121 -12.29 4.57 -10.45
N THR A 122 -11.76 4.47 -9.23
CA THR A 122 -12.53 4.02 -8.05
C THR A 122 -13.10 5.15 -7.21
N GLY A 123 -12.48 6.34 -7.24
CA GLY A 123 -12.78 7.43 -6.31
C GLY A 123 -12.29 7.17 -4.87
N GLN A 124 -11.53 6.09 -4.63
CA GLN A 124 -11.07 5.73 -3.30
C GLN A 124 -10.05 6.74 -2.75
N SER A 125 -9.95 6.80 -1.43
CA SER A 125 -9.00 7.69 -0.77
C SER A 125 -7.56 7.16 -0.93
N VAL A 126 -6.68 8.02 -1.41
CA VAL A 126 -5.24 7.80 -1.49
C VAL A 126 -4.50 9.01 -0.96
N ALA A 127 -3.31 8.79 -0.40
CA ALA A 127 -2.49 9.83 0.19
C ALA A 127 -1.00 9.57 -0.06
N TRP A 128 -0.31 10.57 -0.58
CA TRP A 128 1.14 10.56 -0.67
C TRP A 128 1.75 10.64 0.73
N VAL A 129 2.71 9.78 1.08
CA VAL A 129 3.38 9.76 2.40
C VAL A 129 4.24 11.01 2.62
N ALA A 130 4.82 11.53 1.55
CA ALA A 130 5.55 12.79 1.46
C ALA A 130 5.16 13.49 0.15
N PRO A 131 5.39 14.81 -0.02
CA PRO A 131 5.05 15.50 -1.26
C PRO A 131 5.65 14.81 -2.49
N ARG A 132 4.86 14.65 -3.55
CA ARG A 132 5.29 14.00 -4.78
C ARG A 132 6.56 14.66 -5.34
N GLY A 133 7.56 13.84 -5.67
CA GLY A 133 8.85 14.30 -6.20
C GLY A 133 9.82 14.90 -5.18
N SER A 134 9.49 14.90 -3.88
CA SER A 134 10.37 15.42 -2.83
C SER A 134 11.50 14.46 -2.39
N VAL A 135 11.39 13.18 -2.73
CA VAL A 135 12.35 12.13 -2.40
C VAL A 135 12.73 11.38 -3.68
N SER A 136 14.05 11.28 -3.92
CA SER A 136 14.68 10.57 -5.04
C SER A 136 15.31 9.23 -4.62
#